data_AF-A0A0V0GJS0-F1
#
_entry.id   AF-A0A0V0GJS0-F1
#
_cell.length_a   1.000
_cell.length_b   1.000
_cell.length_c   1.000
_cell.angle_alpha   90.00
_cell.angle_beta   90.00
_cell.angle_gamma   90.00
#
_symmetry.space_group_name_H-M   'P 1'
#
loop_
_entity.id
_entity.type
_entity.pdbx_description
1 polymer ?
#
loop_
_entity_poly.entity_id
_entity_poly.type
_entity_poly.pdbx_seq_one_letter_code
_entity_poly.pdbx_strand_id
1 'polypeptide(L)'
;MNEDGKLEKLVENCERREDGGGSVIENGVCEACGDIRFVPCETCLGSCKIYCEAEYGELELEENEYGFQRCPDCNENGLIRCPICCD
;
A
#
# COMPACT_ATOMS: atom_id res chain seq x y z
N MET A 1 25.70 10.00 -16.71
CA MET A 1 24.34 9.66 -17.17
C MET A 1 24.39 8.20 -17.53
N ASN A 2 23.61 7.35 -16.83
CA ASN A 2 23.74 5.89 -16.85
C ASN A 2 22.58 5.22 -17.59
N GLU A 3 21.92 5.97 -18.47
CA GLU A 3 20.77 5.50 -19.23
C GLU A 3 21.23 4.89 -20.55
N ASP A 4 21.70 3.65 -20.48
CA ASP A 4 22.18 2.90 -21.66
C ASP A 4 21.03 2.28 -22.50
N GLY A 5 19.76 2.53 -22.16
CA GLY A 5 18.59 1.98 -22.87
C GLY A 5 18.43 0.46 -22.82
N LYS A 6 19.21 -0.23 -21.98
CA LYS A 6 19.22 -1.71 -21.89
C LYS A 6 17.91 -2.29 -21.34
N LEU A 7 17.23 -1.55 -20.47
CA LEU A 7 15.98 -2.00 -19.84
C LEU A 7 14.85 -2.13 -20.86
N GLU A 8 14.74 -1.17 -21.79
CA GLU A 8 13.68 -1.09 -22.82
C GLU A 8 13.55 -2.39 -23.63
N LYS A 9 14.69 -2.93 -24.08
CA LYS A 9 14.74 -4.19 -24.85
C LYS A 9 14.27 -5.42 -24.07
N LEU A 10 14.35 -5.37 -22.75
CA LEU A 10 13.92 -6.48 -21.88
C LEU A 10 12.41 -6.43 -21.59
N VAL A 11 11.79 -5.25 -21.64
CA VAL A 11 10.35 -5.07 -21.37
C VAL A 11 9.49 -5.03 -22.64
N GLU A 12 10.09 -4.89 -23.84
CA GLU A 12 9.37 -4.83 -25.12
C GLU A 12 8.42 -6.02 -25.36
N ASN A 13 8.78 -7.20 -24.88
CA ASN A 13 8.00 -8.43 -25.08
C ASN A 13 7.31 -8.93 -23.80
N CYS A 14 7.25 -8.10 -22.75
CA CYS A 14 6.46 -8.42 -21.56
C CYS A 14 4.98 -8.18 -21.87
N GLU A 15 4.18 -9.21 -21.69
CA GLU A 15 2.72 -9.08 -21.71
C GLU A 15 2.31 -8.04 -20.66
N ARG A 16 1.66 -6.97 -21.10
CA ARG A 16 0.93 -6.11 -20.17
C ARG A 16 -0.19 -6.96 -19.60
N ARG A 17 -0.17 -7.17 -18.29
CA ARG A 17 -1.33 -7.76 -17.63
C ARG A 17 -2.52 -6.85 -17.91
N GLU A 18 -3.58 -7.42 -18.47
CA GLU A 18 -4.89 -6.78 -18.44
C GLU A 18 -5.21 -6.50 -16.97
N ASP A 19 -5.50 -5.25 -16.64
CA ASP A 19 -5.83 -4.82 -15.29
C ASP A 19 -7.06 -5.62 -14.84
N GLY A 20 -6.82 -6.62 -14.00
CA GLY A 20 -7.84 -7.57 -13.56
C GLY A 20 -8.97 -6.83 -12.86
N GLY A 21 -10.14 -6.85 -13.50
CA GLY A 21 -11.48 -6.81 -12.90
C GLY A 21 -11.73 -5.82 -11.77
N GLY A 22 -12.33 -4.67 -12.11
CA GLY A 22 -13.01 -3.80 -11.14
C GLY A 22 -13.78 -2.69 -11.86
N SER A 23 -15.06 -2.55 -11.54
CA SER A 23 -16.12 -1.85 -12.31
C SER A 23 -15.97 -0.31 -12.52
N VAL A 24 -14.79 0.30 -12.34
CA VAL A 24 -14.63 1.78 -12.39
C VAL A 24 -13.29 2.18 -13.03
N ILE A 25 -13.01 1.69 -14.22
CA ILE A 25 -11.78 2.00 -14.95
C ILE A 25 -12.15 2.56 -16.32
N GLU A 26 -12.13 3.88 -16.48
CA GLU A 26 -12.14 4.50 -17.81
C GLU A 26 -10.72 4.45 -18.39
N ASN A 27 -10.56 3.84 -19.57
CA ASN A 27 -9.28 3.73 -20.29
C ASN A 27 -8.14 2.93 -19.61
N GLY A 28 -8.45 1.97 -18.74
CA GLY A 28 -7.41 1.21 -18.02
C GLY A 28 -6.85 1.94 -16.78
N VAL A 29 -7.28 3.19 -16.53
CA VAL A 29 -6.79 3.98 -15.39
C VAL A 29 -7.84 3.99 -14.27
N CYS A 30 -7.46 3.51 -13.08
CA CYS A 30 -8.29 3.66 -11.89
C CYS A 30 -8.19 5.11 -11.37
N GLU A 31 -9.29 5.86 -11.36
CA GLU A 31 -9.32 7.25 -10.89
C GLU A 31 -8.93 7.40 -9.41
N ALA A 32 -9.23 6.38 -8.59
CA ALA A 32 -8.98 6.43 -7.15
C ALA A 32 -7.48 6.34 -6.80
N CYS A 33 -6.69 5.61 -7.58
CA CYS A 33 -5.25 5.48 -7.36
C CYS A 33 -4.39 6.05 -8.47
N GLY A 34 -4.96 6.60 -9.55
CA GLY A 34 -4.19 7.08 -10.70
C GLY A 34 -3.34 5.98 -11.35
N ASP A 35 -3.82 4.74 -11.36
CA ASP A 35 -3.16 3.55 -11.91
C ASP A 35 -1.82 3.13 -11.25
N ILE A 36 -1.47 3.70 -10.09
CA ILE A 36 -0.30 3.23 -9.31
C ILE A 36 -0.62 2.05 -8.39
N ARG A 37 -1.91 1.66 -8.28
CA ARG A 37 -2.42 0.49 -7.52
C ARG A 37 -2.19 0.51 -6.00
N PHE A 38 -1.61 1.57 -5.46
CA PHE A 38 -1.42 1.77 -4.03
C PHE A 38 -1.95 3.13 -3.60
N VAL A 39 -2.50 3.21 -2.40
CA VAL A 39 -3.02 4.45 -1.80
C VAL A 39 -2.55 4.56 -0.34
N PRO A 40 -2.53 5.77 0.26
CA PRO A 40 -2.21 5.93 1.68
C PRO A 40 -3.14 5.09 2.56
N CYS A 41 -2.56 4.45 3.57
CA CYS A 41 -3.31 3.68 4.55
C CYS A 41 -4.24 4.58 5.36
N GLU A 42 -5.51 4.18 5.50
CA GLU A 42 -6.51 4.94 6.25
C GLU A 42 -6.28 4.87 7.77
N THR A 43 -5.74 3.76 8.28
CA THR A 43 -5.47 3.57 9.72
C THR A 43 -4.36 4.48 10.23
N CYS A 44 -3.26 4.62 9.47
CA CYS A 44 -2.09 5.40 9.90
C CYS A 44 -1.86 6.67 9.09
N LEU A 45 -2.77 6.99 8.16
CA LEU A 45 -2.71 8.15 7.26
C LEU A 45 -1.38 8.26 6.51
N GLY A 46 -0.82 7.11 6.11
CA GLY A 46 0.46 7.02 5.39
C GLY A 46 1.72 7.08 6.26
N SER A 47 1.61 7.23 7.58
CA SER A 47 2.80 7.34 8.45
C SER A 47 3.46 6.01 8.81
N CYS A 48 2.78 4.89 8.59
CA CYS A 48 3.16 3.54 9.06
C CYS A 48 3.28 3.44 10.60
N LYS A 49 2.75 4.42 11.34
CA LYS A 49 2.81 4.47 12.80
C LYS A 49 1.44 4.75 13.41
N ILE A 50 1.10 4.03 14.46
CA ILE A 50 -0.11 4.25 15.26
C ILE A 50 0.27 4.27 16.74
N TYR A 51 -0.52 4.94 17.57
CA TYR A 51 -0.30 4.97 19.01
C TYR A 51 -1.30 4.03 19.70
N CYS A 52 -0.80 3.04 20.43
CA CYS A 52 -1.60 2.10 21.20
C CYS A 52 -1.64 2.55 22.67
N GLU A 53 -2.84 2.86 23.16
CA GLU A 53 -3.09 3.12 24.59
C GLU A 53 -3.41 1.81 25.29
N ALA A 54 -2.81 1.57 26.46
CA ALA A 54 -3.16 0.45 27.31
C ALA A 54 -4.54 0.69 27.92
N GLU A 55 -5.49 -0.22 27.68
CA GLU A 55 -6.77 -0.20 28.37
C GLU A 55 -6.54 -0.53 29.85
N TYR A 56 -6.91 0.40 30.75
CA TYR A 56 -6.78 0.21 32.19
C TYR A 56 -7.74 -0.90 32.65
N GLY A 57 -7.30 -2.15 32.63
CA GLY A 57 -8.18 -3.25 32.98
C GLY A 57 -7.53 -4.57 33.29
N GLU A 58 -6.62 -5.08 32.45
CA GLU A 58 -6.37 -6.53 32.46
C GLU A 58 -4.88 -6.86 32.28
N LEU A 59 -4.28 -7.31 33.39
CA LEU A 59 -3.15 -8.25 33.49
C LEU A 59 -1.86 -7.92 32.73
N GLU A 60 -0.83 -7.51 33.47
CA GLU A 60 0.62 -7.65 33.14
C GLU A 60 0.94 -7.72 31.63
N LEU A 61 0.54 -6.70 30.88
CA LEU A 61 0.84 -6.61 29.46
C LEU A 61 2.32 -6.26 29.29
N GLU A 62 2.99 -7.00 28.42
CA GLU A 62 4.42 -6.90 28.13
C GLU A 62 4.77 -5.44 27.79
N GLU A 63 5.96 -4.95 28.21
CA GLU A 63 6.40 -3.55 28.06
C GLU A 63 6.36 -2.98 26.62
N ASN A 64 6.03 -3.83 25.65
CA ASN A 64 5.96 -3.54 24.23
C ASN A 64 4.53 -3.27 23.72
N GLU A 65 3.49 -3.33 24.55
CA GLU A 65 2.08 -3.15 24.12
C GLU A 65 1.56 -1.71 24.14
N TYR A 66 2.35 -0.76 24.65
CA TYR A 66 1.99 0.66 24.70
C TYR A 66 2.94 1.53 23.87
N GLY A 67 2.42 2.61 23.29
CA GLY A 67 3.22 3.60 22.56
C GLY A 67 3.10 3.53 21.04
N PHE A 68 4.08 4.12 20.34
CA PHE A 68 4.09 4.10 18.87
C PHE A 68 4.46 2.72 18.35
N GLN A 69 3.50 2.08 17.71
CA GLN A 69 3.70 0.82 17.03
C GLN A 69 3.61 1.00 15.52
N ARG A 70 4.16 0.02 14.79
CA ARG A 70 3.98 -0.04 13.34
C ARG A 70 2.53 -0.38 13.04
N CYS A 71 1.95 0.31 12.06
CA CYS A 71 0.60 0.00 11.60
C CYS A 71 0.56 -1.43 11.00
N PRO A 72 -0.37 -2.30 11.44
CA PRO A 72 -0.46 -3.67 10.96
C PRO A 72 -1.10 -3.79 9.57
N ASP A 73 -1.80 -2.75 9.13
CA ASP A 73 -2.63 -2.79 7.92
C ASP A 73 -1.88 -2.38 6.66
N CYS A 74 -0.66 -1.86 6.77
CA CYS A 74 0.08 -1.29 5.64
C CYS A 74 1.51 -1.82 5.50
N ASN A 75 2.09 -1.59 4.32
CA ASN A 75 3.51 -1.87 4.10
C ASN A 75 4.42 -0.87 4.84
N GLU A 76 5.73 -1.01 4.70
CA GLU A 76 6.72 -0.15 5.37
C GLU A 76 6.61 1.35 5.01
N ASN A 77 5.97 1.68 3.89
CA ASN A 77 5.77 3.04 3.41
C ASN A 77 4.41 3.63 3.80
N GLY A 78 3.60 2.93 4.60
CA GLY A 78 2.27 3.42 4.96
C GLY A 78 1.24 3.26 3.84
N LEU A 79 1.47 2.39 2.86
CA LEU A 79 0.59 2.20 1.71
C LEU A 79 -0.17 0.88 1.79
N ILE A 80 -1.41 0.90 1.30
CA ILE A 80 -2.26 -0.26 1.06
C ILE A 80 -2.54 -0.41 -0.43
N ARG A 81 -2.95 -1.61 -0.85
CA ARG A 81 -3.45 -1.83 -2.21
C ARG A 81 -4.73 -1.03 -2.43
N CYS A 82 -4.94 -0.54 -3.65
CA CYS A 82 -6.14 0.22 -3.98
C CYS A 82 -7.39 -0.65 -3.79
N PRO A 83 -8.31 -0.30 -2.88
CA PRO A 83 -9.50 -1.12 -2.61
C PRO A 83 -10.51 -1.13 -3.78
N ILE A 84 -10.30 -0.31 -4.81
CA ILE A 84 -11.20 -0.17 -5.96
C ILE A 84 -10.79 -1.09 -7.13
N CYS A 85 -9.50 -1.39 -7.27
CA CYS A 85 -8.98 -2.05 -8.48
C CYS A 85 -7.90 -3.11 -8.19
N CYS A 86 -7.76 -3.58 -6.95
CA CYS A 86 -6.71 -4.54 -6.56
C CYS A 86 -7.22 -5.78 -5.82
N ASP A 87 -8.44 -6.23 -6.16
CA ASP A 87 -8.99 -7.52 -5.74
C ASP A 87 -8.11 -8.71 -6.14
#